data_AF-A0A553R7C9-F1
#
_entry.id   AF-A0A553R7C9-F1
#
_cell.length_a   1.000
_cell.length_b   1.000
_cell.length_c   1.000
_cell.angle_alpha   90.00
_cell.angle_beta   90.00
_cell.angle_gamma   90.00
#
_symmetry.space_group_name_H-M   'P 1'
#
loop_
_entity.id
_entity.type
_entity.pdbx_description
1 polymer ?
#
loop_
_entity_poly.entity_id
_entity_poly.type
_entity_poly.pdbx_seq_one_letter_code
_entity_poly.pdbx_strand_id
1 'polypeptide(L)'
;MDFYSQARVDGLAKRIEKPSEMTETFEDRTDLLIQRHVIYGKQIKVLRAGEAIEQRLIQVEERFHRDPSKPASTDVAEKIFLTSERRIQVTYHLEGDRIIPAWLNFSKPKEATDLQKAQAFTSQMVSGFQVDPFATPHSNLQLYEILMDLLKDEENAELRIRDSEREVKSILLDREKEDSKTDLLISIYNTTRNETAHNIEKECKANEKQQEKELDLLAPFQGRLGKTESLTQQDALQLKTECLKEYKQQLINKANFIQSRFEKEMVELQKKQLWYQRSQLTLSTEDEENYLKYCTDAMFRIHVLKLRLSRHKETAPLKYLALEEKLKRHPKLAKHL
;
A
#
# COMPACT_ATOMS: atom_id res chain seq x y z
N MET A 1 -8.05 -17.99 -5.66
CA MET A 1 -6.80 -17.35 -5.20
C MET A 1 -5.86 -18.45 -4.77
N ASP A 2 -4.65 -18.45 -5.28
CA ASP A 2 -3.58 -19.37 -4.87
C ASP A 2 -2.62 -18.59 -3.98
N PHE A 3 -2.23 -19.19 -2.86
CA PHE A 3 -1.42 -18.59 -1.81
C PHE A 3 -0.12 -19.39 -1.65
N TYR A 4 0.93 -18.71 -1.21
CA TYR A 4 2.19 -19.36 -0.90
C TYR A 4 2.13 -19.92 0.54
N SER A 5 1.68 -21.17 0.67
CA SER A 5 1.40 -21.86 1.95
C SER A 5 2.56 -21.78 2.94
N GLN A 6 3.80 -22.00 2.48
CA GLN A 6 5.01 -22.02 3.31
C GLN A 6 5.33 -20.70 4.02
N ALA A 7 4.87 -19.55 3.50
CA ALA A 7 5.07 -18.25 4.16
C ALA A 7 3.94 -17.88 5.13
N ARG A 8 2.84 -18.64 5.14
CA ARG A 8 1.68 -18.35 5.99
C ARG A 8 1.68 -19.25 7.21
N VAL A 9 1.33 -18.67 8.35
CA VAL A 9 1.22 -19.40 9.63
C VAL A 9 0.01 -20.35 9.62
N ASP A 10 -1.03 -20.03 8.86
CA ASP A 10 -2.27 -20.80 8.77
C ASP A 10 -2.23 -21.97 7.76
N GLY A 11 -1.14 -22.07 6.97
CA GLY A 11 -0.96 -23.09 5.94
C GLY A 11 -1.93 -22.97 4.75
N LEU A 12 -2.62 -21.85 4.56
CA LEU A 12 -3.59 -21.70 3.46
C LEU A 12 -2.85 -21.72 2.11
N ALA A 13 -3.16 -22.70 1.27
CA ALA A 13 -2.56 -22.87 -0.05
C ALA A 13 -3.48 -22.37 -1.17
N LYS A 14 -4.79 -22.60 -1.03
CA LYS A 14 -5.74 -22.23 -2.08
C LYS A 14 -7.10 -21.89 -1.51
N ARG A 15 -7.75 -20.87 -2.09
CA ARG A 15 -9.14 -20.52 -1.84
C ARG A 15 -9.92 -20.40 -3.15
N ILE A 16 -11.07 -21.06 -3.20
CA ILE A 16 -12.04 -20.98 -4.29
C ILE A 16 -13.34 -20.47 -3.69
N GLU A 17 -13.82 -19.34 -4.17
CA GLU A 17 -15.05 -18.72 -3.71
C GLU A 17 -16.06 -18.67 -4.85
N LYS A 18 -17.28 -19.13 -4.57
CA LYS A 18 -18.45 -19.11 -5.44
C LYS A 18 -19.58 -18.37 -4.72
N PRO A 19 -20.67 -17.97 -5.40
CA PRO A 19 -21.70 -17.13 -4.78
C PRO A 19 -22.35 -17.69 -3.51
N SER A 20 -22.40 -19.01 -3.34
CA SER A 20 -23.04 -19.68 -2.21
C SER A 20 -22.12 -20.64 -1.46
N GLU A 21 -20.85 -20.77 -1.88
CA GLU A 21 -19.92 -21.72 -1.27
C GLU A 21 -18.47 -21.23 -1.36
N MET A 22 -17.67 -21.63 -0.38
CA MET A 22 -16.24 -21.34 -0.34
C MET A 22 -15.49 -22.62 0.03
N THR A 23 -14.38 -22.88 -0.67
CA THR A 23 -13.46 -23.98 -0.37
C THR A 23 -12.07 -23.42 -0.12
N GLU A 24 -11.50 -23.75 1.03
CA GLU A 24 -10.12 -23.46 1.42
C GLU A 24 -9.36 -24.79 1.49
N THR A 25 -8.17 -24.83 0.92
CA THR A 25 -7.25 -25.98 0.96
C THR A 25 -5.97 -25.55 1.65
N PHE A 26 -5.48 -26.39 2.56
CA PHE A 26 -4.35 -26.13 3.43
C PHE A 26 -3.26 -27.17 3.21
N GLU A 27 -2.02 -26.77 3.47
CA GLU A 27 -0.82 -27.61 3.37
C GLU A 27 -0.01 -27.51 4.68
N ASP A 28 0.63 -28.62 5.06
CA ASP A 28 1.61 -28.71 6.16
C ASP A 28 1.14 -28.17 7.52
N ARG A 29 -0.16 -28.29 7.82
CA ARG A 29 -0.71 -27.88 9.11
C ARG A 29 -0.44 -28.87 10.23
N THR A 30 -0.14 -28.35 11.41
CA THR A 30 0.12 -29.14 12.62
C THR A 30 -1.11 -29.85 13.17
N ASP A 31 -2.31 -29.30 12.93
CA ASP A 31 -3.60 -29.89 13.29
C ASP A 31 -4.17 -30.80 12.20
N LEU A 32 -3.38 -31.11 11.16
CA LEU A 32 -3.72 -32.01 10.07
C LEU A 32 -4.93 -31.58 9.23
N LEU A 33 -5.43 -30.35 9.37
CA LEU A 33 -6.52 -29.83 8.55
C LEU A 33 -6.08 -29.72 7.09
N ILE A 34 -6.81 -30.37 6.18
CA ILE A 34 -6.55 -30.40 4.74
C ILE A 34 -7.41 -29.39 4.02
N GLN A 35 -8.70 -29.38 4.36
CA GLN A 35 -9.70 -28.70 3.57
C GLN A 35 -10.79 -28.20 4.50
N ARG A 36 -11.24 -26.98 4.22
CA ARG A 36 -12.45 -26.42 4.78
C ARG A 36 -13.40 -26.08 3.64
N HIS A 37 -14.62 -26.53 3.73
CA HIS A 37 -15.69 -26.22 2.80
C HIS A 37 -16.84 -25.56 3.54
N VAL A 38 -17.33 -24.44 3.03
CA VAL A 38 -18.32 -23.59 3.68
C VAL A 38 -19.47 -23.36 2.71
N ILE A 39 -20.69 -23.55 3.19
CA ILE A 39 -21.92 -23.25 2.44
C ILE A 39 -22.63 -22.09 3.11
N TYR A 40 -22.92 -21.08 2.32
CA TYR A 40 -23.59 -19.86 2.75
C TYR A 40 -25.09 -19.91 2.48
N GLY A 41 -25.85 -19.28 3.37
CA GLY A 41 -27.27 -19.04 3.17
C GLY A 41 -27.58 -17.89 2.24
N LYS A 42 -28.87 -17.75 1.92
CA LYS A 42 -29.37 -16.61 1.14
C LYS A 42 -28.90 -15.31 1.80
N GLN A 43 -28.38 -14.40 0.98
CA GLN A 43 -27.90 -13.11 1.48
C GLN A 43 -29.03 -12.35 2.16
N ILE A 44 -28.87 -12.07 3.45
CA ILE A 44 -29.76 -11.16 4.17
C ILE A 44 -29.12 -9.78 3.98
N LYS A 45 -29.78 -8.90 3.21
CA LYS A 45 -29.39 -7.49 3.16
C LYS A 45 -29.66 -6.88 4.54
N VAL A 46 -28.64 -6.77 5.38
CA VAL A 46 -28.74 -5.97 6.60
C VAL A 46 -28.74 -4.51 6.18
N LEU A 47 -29.91 -3.86 6.28
CA LEU A 47 -30.15 -2.45 5.96
C LEU A 47 -29.56 -1.52 7.05
N ARG A 48 -28.27 -1.63 7.37
CA ARG A 48 -27.56 -0.62 8.16
C ARG A 48 -26.43 -0.02 7.34
N ALA A 49 -26.41 1.30 7.29
CA ALA A 49 -25.49 2.09 6.49
C ALA A 49 -24.02 1.74 6.84
N GLY A 50 -23.31 1.14 5.88
CA GLY A 50 -21.86 0.97 5.91
C GLY A 50 -21.31 -0.42 6.25
N GLU A 51 -22.14 -1.37 6.69
CA GLU A 51 -21.68 -2.73 7.00
C GLU A 51 -21.90 -3.68 5.82
N ALA A 52 -20.90 -4.53 5.57
CA ALA A 52 -20.89 -5.47 4.46
C ALA A 52 -22.04 -6.48 4.58
N ILE A 53 -22.46 -7.04 3.45
CA ILE A 53 -23.45 -8.12 3.42
C ILE A 53 -22.82 -9.36 4.07
N GLU A 54 -23.09 -9.59 5.36
CA GLU A 54 -22.64 -10.80 6.04
C GLU A 54 -23.54 -11.97 5.65
N GLN A 55 -22.96 -12.93 4.92
CA GLN A 55 -23.64 -14.19 4.61
C GLN A 55 -23.67 -15.07 5.86
N ARG A 56 -24.86 -15.55 6.22
CA ARG A 56 -25.03 -16.51 7.31
C ARG A 56 -24.45 -17.86 6.90
N LEU A 57 -23.61 -18.45 7.75
CA LEU A 57 -23.08 -19.80 7.58
C LEU A 57 -24.22 -20.82 7.77
N ILE A 58 -24.43 -21.69 6.77
CA ILE A 58 -25.39 -22.80 6.86
C ILE A 58 -24.69 -24.07 7.33
N GLN A 59 -23.53 -24.35 6.71
CA GLN A 59 -22.75 -25.55 6.92
C GLN A 59 -21.26 -25.23 6.80
N VAL A 60 -20.47 -25.80 7.70
CA VAL A 60 -19.00 -25.81 7.64
C VAL A 60 -18.53 -27.25 7.72
N GLU A 61 -17.70 -27.66 6.77
CA GLU A 61 -17.12 -29.00 6.67
C GLU A 61 -15.60 -28.87 6.75
N GLU A 62 -14.98 -29.58 7.67
CA GLU A 62 -13.53 -29.62 7.87
C GLU A 62 -13.03 -31.06 7.73
N ARG A 63 -12.03 -31.27 6.88
CA ARG A 63 -11.42 -32.59 6.62
C ARG A 63 -9.97 -32.62 7.06
N PHE A 64 -9.56 -33.73 7.66
CA PHE A 64 -8.27 -33.90 8.33
C PHE A 64 -7.48 -35.08 7.76
N HIS A 65 -6.16 -34.96 7.73
CA HIS A 65 -5.25 -36.06 7.40
C HIS A 65 -5.27 -37.11 8.51
N ARG A 66 -4.89 -38.34 8.14
CA ARG A 66 -4.77 -39.44 9.09
C ARG A 66 -3.58 -39.20 10.01
N ASP A 67 -3.81 -39.25 11.33
CA ASP A 67 -2.78 -39.33 12.35
C ASP A 67 -2.44 -40.82 12.62
N PRO A 68 -1.25 -41.31 12.24
CA PRO A 68 -0.85 -42.70 12.49
C PRO A 68 -0.60 -42.99 13.98
N SER A 69 -0.47 -41.96 14.83
CA SER A 69 -0.25 -42.14 16.27
C SER A 69 -1.53 -42.55 17.03
N LYS A 70 -2.71 -42.40 16.41
CA LYS A 70 -4.02 -42.72 16.99
C LYS A 70 -4.72 -43.86 16.25
N PRO A 71 -5.55 -44.65 16.96
CA PRO A 71 -6.40 -45.63 16.31
C PRO A 71 -7.47 -44.92 15.46
N ALA A 72 -7.86 -45.54 14.34
CA ALA A 72 -8.69 -44.88 13.33
C ALA A 72 -10.07 -44.50 13.87
N SER A 73 -10.60 -45.37 14.73
CA SER A 73 -11.88 -45.20 15.41
C SER A 73 -11.94 -43.98 16.32
N THR A 74 -10.81 -43.39 16.71
CA THR A 74 -10.74 -42.18 17.53
C THR A 74 -10.15 -40.99 16.80
N ASP A 75 -9.60 -41.20 15.59
CA ASP A 75 -8.98 -40.15 14.81
C ASP A 75 -10.00 -39.53 13.86
N VAL A 76 -10.23 -38.23 13.99
CA VAL A 76 -11.30 -37.54 13.27
C VAL A 76 -10.86 -37.31 11.82
N ALA A 77 -11.66 -37.80 10.87
CA ALA A 77 -11.45 -37.58 9.45
C ALA A 77 -12.21 -36.35 8.95
N GLU A 78 -13.43 -36.14 9.45
CA GLU A 78 -14.32 -35.10 8.97
C GLU A 78 -15.21 -34.58 10.10
N LYS A 79 -15.37 -33.25 10.17
CA LYS A 79 -16.35 -32.56 11.01
C LYS A 79 -17.29 -31.75 10.12
N ILE A 80 -18.58 -31.92 10.29
CA ILE A 80 -19.62 -31.14 9.59
C ILE A 80 -20.47 -30.42 10.64
N PHE A 81 -20.32 -29.11 10.69
CA PHE A 81 -21.13 -28.22 11.52
C PHE A 81 -22.32 -27.72 10.70
N LEU A 82 -23.52 -28.25 10.97
CA LEU A 82 -24.77 -27.81 10.38
C LEU A 82 -25.38 -26.72 11.28
N THR A 83 -24.85 -25.50 11.17
CA THR A 83 -25.23 -24.36 12.00
C THR A 83 -26.73 -24.05 11.93
N SER A 84 -27.33 -24.20 10.74
CA SER A 84 -28.77 -23.99 10.55
C SER A 84 -29.66 -25.05 11.21
N GLU A 85 -29.23 -26.31 11.24
CA GLU A 85 -29.96 -27.43 11.84
C GLU A 85 -29.60 -27.66 13.32
N ARG A 86 -28.63 -26.91 13.86
CA ARG A 86 -28.05 -27.13 15.19
C ARG A 86 -27.55 -28.57 15.37
N ARG A 87 -26.88 -29.11 14.35
CA ARG A 87 -26.31 -30.46 14.36
C ARG A 87 -24.82 -30.43 14.09
N ILE A 88 -24.10 -31.38 14.67
CA ILE A 88 -22.66 -31.60 14.42
C ILE A 88 -22.49 -33.06 14.06
N GLN A 89 -21.87 -33.34 12.92
CA GLN A 89 -21.54 -34.69 12.48
C GLN A 89 -20.02 -34.85 12.52
N VAL A 90 -19.56 -35.96 13.08
CA VAL A 90 -18.15 -36.30 13.19
C VAL A 90 -17.97 -37.68 12.60
N THR A 91 -17.13 -37.77 11.57
CA THR A 91 -16.74 -39.03 10.95
C THR A 91 -15.29 -39.31 11.27
N TYR A 92 -15.00 -40.51 11.74
CA TYR A 92 -13.65 -40.95 12.07
C TYR A 92 -12.98 -41.62 10.86
N HIS A 93 -11.66 -41.75 10.89
CA HIS A 93 -10.93 -42.41 9.83
C HIS A 93 -11.30 -43.89 9.72
N LEU A 94 -11.31 -44.41 8.49
CA LEU A 94 -11.58 -45.82 8.23
C LEU A 94 -10.45 -46.70 8.79
N GLU A 95 -10.82 -47.75 9.52
CA GLU A 95 -9.89 -48.83 9.91
C GLU A 95 -9.61 -49.71 8.69
N GLY A 96 -8.35 -50.11 8.48
CA GLY A 96 -7.93 -50.81 7.26
C GLY A 96 -8.71 -52.11 6.96
N ASP A 97 -9.14 -52.81 8.00
CA ASP A 97 -9.87 -54.08 7.88
C ASP A 97 -11.40 -53.89 7.79
N ARG A 98 -11.89 -52.66 7.64
CA ARG A 98 -13.33 -52.33 7.73
C ARG A 98 -13.83 -51.57 6.50
N ILE A 99 -15.14 -51.67 6.27
CA ILE A 99 -15.81 -51.08 5.10
C ILE A 99 -16.45 -49.72 5.43
N ILE A 100 -16.89 -49.52 6.68
CA ILE A 100 -17.65 -48.34 7.11
C ILE A 100 -16.91 -47.66 8.27
N PRO A 101 -16.68 -46.34 8.23
CA PRO A 101 -16.07 -45.60 9.32
C PRO A 101 -17.03 -45.44 10.51
N ALA A 102 -16.49 -45.29 11.71
CA ALA A 102 -17.28 -44.86 12.87
C ALA A 102 -17.72 -43.40 12.68
N TRP A 103 -18.87 -43.05 13.26
CA TRP A 103 -19.36 -41.67 13.24
C TRP A 103 -20.23 -41.35 14.46
N LEU A 104 -20.30 -40.07 14.80
CA LEU A 104 -21.14 -39.52 15.85
C LEU A 104 -21.89 -38.29 15.31
N ASN A 105 -23.17 -38.22 15.61
CA ASN A 105 -24.05 -37.12 15.28
C ASN A 105 -24.63 -36.54 16.57
N PHE A 106 -24.39 -35.26 16.79
CA PHE A 106 -24.87 -34.51 17.94
C PHE A 106 -25.95 -33.53 17.51
N SER A 107 -27.03 -33.45 18.28
CA SER A 107 -27.97 -32.32 18.24
C SER A 107 -27.68 -31.37 19.40
N LYS A 108 -27.40 -30.10 19.10
CA LYS A 108 -27.05 -29.11 20.12
C LYS A 108 -28.26 -28.81 21.02
N PRO A 109 -28.09 -28.77 22.36
CA PRO A 109 -29.16 -28.40 23.26
C PRO A 109 -29.63 -26.97 22.98
N LYS A 110 -30.93 -26.72 23.18
CA LYS A 110 -31.48 -25.37 23.01
C LYS A 110 -30.97 -24.45 24.12
N GLU A 111 -30.34 -23.35 23.70
CA GLU A 111 -29.96 -22.23 24.57
C GLU A 111 -31.20 -21.67 25.31
N ALA A 112 -30.97 -21.15 26.51
CA ALA A 112 -32.01 -20.46 27.26
C ALA A 112 -32.48 -19.23 26.48
N THR A 113 -33.78 -19.13 26.25
CA THR A 113 -34.44 -17.88 25.82
C THR A 113 -35.07 -17.25 27.06
N ASP A 114 -35.35 -15.95 27.09
CA ASP A 114 -35.97 -15.25 28.24
C ASP A 114 -37.24 -15.92 28.81
N LEU A 115 -37.87 -16.81 28.04
CA LEU A 115 -39.08 -17.56 28.38
C LEU A 115 -38.87 -19.06 28.72
N GLN A 116 -37.69 -19.65 28.46
CA GLN A 116 -37.44 -21.09 28.64
C GLN A 116 -36.03 -21.37 29.17
N LYS A 117 -35.94 -22.21 30.21
CA LYS A 117 -34.66 -22.71 30.75
C LYS A 117 -33.89 -23.50 29.67
N ALA A 118 -32.56 -23.37 29.68
CA ALA A 118 -31.67 -24.12 28.79
C ALA A 118 -31.95 -25.63 28.87
N GLN A 119 -31.99 -26.29 27.72
CA GLN A 119 -32.21 -27.72 27.67
C GLN A 119 -30.95 -28.44 28.17
N ALA A 120 -31.10 -29.33 29.16
CA ALA A 120 -30.00 -30.17 29.60
C ALA A 120 -29.60 -31.18 28.51
N PHE A 121 -28.32 -31.52 28.44
CA PHE A 121 -27.82 -32.57 27.55
C PHE A 121 -28.42 -33.92 27.94
N THR A 122 -28.91 -34.67 26.96
CA THR A 122 -29.50 -36.00 27.15
C THR A 122 -28.91 -36.99 26.17
N SER A 123 -28.83 -38.26 26.55
CA SER A 123 -28.26 -39.33 25.70
C SER A 123 -28.97 -39.46 24.33
N GLN A 124 -30.26 -39.09 24.25
CA GLN A 124 -31.03 -39.09 23.00
C GLN A 124 -30.59 -38.02 21.98
N MET A 125 -29.78 -37.04 22.40
CA MET A 125 -29.23 -36.00 21.52
C MET A 125 -28.00 -36.48 20.75
N VAL A 126 -27.52 -37.69 21.02
CA VAL A 126 -26.39 -38.29 20.32
C VAL A 126 -26.86 -39.55 19.62
N SER A 127 -26.53 -39.66 18.34
CA SER A 127 -26.66 -40.90 17.58
C SER A 127 -25.30 -41.24 16.99
N GLY A 128 -24.92 -42.51 16.99
CA GLY A 128 -23.58 -42.89 16.60
C GLY A 128 -23.52 -44.32 16.09
N PHE A 129 -22.49 -44.58 15.30
CA PHE A 129 -22.14 -45.90 14.84
C PHE A 129 -20.72 -46.21 15.28
N GLN A 130 -20.57 -47.32 15.99
CA GLN A 130 -19.28 -47.86 16.39
C GLN A 130 -19.06 -49.15 15.62
N VAL A 131 -17.88 -49.28 15.00
CA VAL A 131 -17.67 -50.40 14.08
C VAL A 131 -17.45 -51.72 14.80
N ASP A 132 -16.90 -51.69 16.01
CA ASP A 132 -16.80 -52.86 16.88
C ASP A 132 -18.03 -52.95 17.80
N PRO A 133 -18.89 -53.97 17.63
CA PRO A 133 -20.06 -54.17 18.48
C PRO A 133 -19.71 -54.50 19.94
N PHE A 134 -18.49 -54.96 20.21
CA PHE A 134 -18.03 -55.35 21.56
C PHE A 134 -17.26 -54.23 22.27
N ALA A 135 -16.95 -53.14 21.57
CA ALA A 135 -16.27 -52.02 22.18
C ALA A 135 -17.20 -51.31 23.17
N THR A 136 -16.60 -50.76 24.24
CA THR A 136 -17.36 -50.07 25.27
C THR A 136 -18.02 -48.82 24.67
N PRO A 137 -19.35 -48.66 24.79
CA PRO A 137 -20.01 -47.47 24.33
C PRO A 137 -19.52 -46.27 25.15
N HIS A 138 -19.51 -45.10 24.51
CA HIS A 138 -19.11 -43.86 25.17
C HIS A 138 -20.02 -43.59 26.38
N SER A 139 -19.41 -43.24 27.51
CA SER A 139 -20.16 -42.77 28.67
C SER A 139 -20.82 -41.43 28.35
N ASN A 140 -21.97 -41.14 28.97
CA ASN A 140 -22.67 -39.86 28.78
C ASN A 140 -21.77 -38.65 29.16
N LEU A 141 -20.85 -38.82 30.11
CA LEU A 141 -19.87 -37.80 30.46
C LEU A 141 -18.87 -37.55 29.32
N GLN A 142 -18.35 -38.63 28.72
CA GLN A 142 -17.43 -38.53 27.58
C GLN A 142 -18.11 -37.91 26.36
N LEU A 143 -19.36 -38.29 26.07
CA LEU A 143 -20.14 -37.68 24.99
C LEU A 143 -20.38 -36.19 25.22
N TYR A 144 -20.58 -35.78 26.47
CA TYR A 144 -20.73 -34.37 26.82
C TYR A 144 -19.40 -33.61 26.66
N GLU A 145 -18.28 -34.18 27.10
CA GLU A 145 -16.94 -33.60 26.92
C GLU A 145 -16.63 -33.41 25.43
N ILE A 146 -16.86 -34.43 24.60
CA ILE A 146 -16.72 -34.35 23.14
C ILE A 146 -17.60 -33.25 22.56
N LEU A 147 -18.86 -33.14 23.01
CA LEU A 147 -19.76 -32.08 22.53
C LEU A 147 -19.23 -30.69 22.90
N MET A 148 -18.71 -30.49 24.11
CA MET A 148 -18.15 -29.19 24.52
C MET A 148 -16.94 -28.81 23.66
N ASP A 149 -16.05 -29.77 23.38
CA ASP A 149 -14.92 -29.55 22.49
C ASP A 149 -15.38 -29.21 21.06
N LEU A 150 -16.40 -29.92 20.54
CA LEU A 150 -16.97 -29.64 19.21
C LEU A 150 -17.65 -28.26 19.12
N LEU A 151 -18.32 -27.79 20.18
CA LEU A 151 -18.88 -26.45 20.21
C LEU A 151 -17.80 -25.37 20.16
N LYS A 152 -16.69 -25.59 20.87
CA LYS A 152 -15.53 -24.70 20.83
C LYS A 152 -14.86 -24.72 19.46
N ASP A 153 -14.76 -25.89 18.84
CA ASP A 153 -14.24 -26.02 17.47
C ASP A 153 -15.14 -25.32 16.46
N GLU A 154 -16.47 -25.41 16.59
CA GLU A 154 -17.43 -24.70 15.73
C GLU A 154 -17.22 -23.17 15.81
N GLU A 155 -17.12 -22.61 17.02
CA GLU A 155 -16.86 -21.19 17.24
C GLU A 155 -15.51 -20.76 16.64
N ASN A 156 -14.46 -21.55 16.86
CA ASN A 156 -13.14 -21.30 16.27
C ASN A 156 -13.16 -21.37 14.74
N ALA A 157 -13.90 -22.31 14.16
CA ALA A 157 -14.03 -22.44 12.71
C ALA A 157 -14.76 -21.23 12.13
N GLU A 158 -15.87 -20.79 12.74
CA GLU A 158 -16.59 -19.58 12.34
C GLU A 158 -15.68 -18.34 12.41
N LEU A 159 -14.97 -18.12 13.52
CA LEU A 159 -14.05 -16.99 13.66
C LEU A 159 -12.98 -16.99 12.56
N ARG A 160 -12.35 -18.14 12.30
CA ARG A 160 -11.33 -18.27 11.24
C ARG A 160 -11.88 -18.01 9.85
N ILE A 161 -13.12 -18.45 9.56
CA ILE A 161 -13.79 -18.16 8.29
C ILE A 161 -13.97 -16.64 8.13
N ARG A 162 -14.47 -15.96 9.17
CA ARG A 162 -14.70 -14.50 9.14
C ARG A 162 -13.40 -13.72 8.99
N ASP A 163 -12.34 -14.12 9.67
CA ASP A 163 -11.03 -13.48 9.53
C ASP A 163 -10.46 -13.66 8.11
N SER A 164 -10.58 -14.87 7.55
CA SER A 164 -10.18 -15.17 6.17
C SER A 164 -10.98 -14.36 5.14
N GLU A 165 -12.31 -14.23 5.32
CA GLU A 165 -13.16 -13.35 4.50
C GLU A 165 -12.71 -11.89 4.56
N ARG A 166 -12.39 -11.38 5.75
CA ARG A 166 -11.92 -10.01 5.94
C ARG A 166 -10.57 -9.77 5.25
N GLU A 167 -9.65 -10.73 5.36
CA GLU A 167 -8.34 -10.68 4.71
C GLU A 167 -8.49 -10.62 3.18
N VAL A 168 -9.24 -11.55 2.59
CA VAL A 168 -9.47 -11.60 1.14
C VAL A 168 -10.12 -10.33 0.63
N LYS A 169 -11.09 -9.78 1.38
CA LYS A 169 -11.70 -8.50 1.05
C LYS A 169 -10.67 -7.36 1.04
N SER A 170 -9.74 -7.33 2.01
CA SER A 170 -8.66 -6.34 2.02
C SER A 170 -7.76 -6.48 0.79
N ILE A 171 -7.37 -7.72 0.45
CA ILE A 171 -6.54 -8.00 -0.72
C ILE A 171 -7.22 -7.51 -2.00
N LEU A 172 -8.52 -7.78 -2.17
CA LEU A 172 -9.28 -7.32 -3.33
C LEU A 172 -9.40 -5.80 -3.41
N LEU A 173 -9.62 -5.13 -2.27
CA LEU A 173 -9.67 -3.67 -2.21
C LEU A 173 -8.32 -3.02 -2.57
N ASP A 174 -7.22 -3.61 -2.12
CA ASP A 174 -5.90 -3.11 -2.46
C ASP A 174 -5.57 -3.36 -3.94
N ARG A 175 -5.99 -4.51 -4.49
CA ARG A 175 -5.91 -4.77 -5.93
C ARG A 175 -6.71 -3.78 -6.76
N GLU A 176 -7.93 -3.42 -6.34
CA GLU A 176 -8.73 -2.40 -7.02
C GLU A 176 -8.08 -1.01 -6.99
N LYS A 177 -7.42 -0.66 -5.88
CA LYS A 177 -6.61 0.58 -5.77
C LYS A 177 -5.37 0.55 -6.67
N GLU A 178 -4.71 -0.60 -6.78
CA GLU A 178 -3.58 -0.82 -7.68
C GLU A 178 -4.03 -0.70 -9.14
N ASP A 179 -5.11 -1.39 -9.51
CA ASP A 179 -5.68 -1.39 -10.86
C ASP A 179 -6.18 0.00 -11.28
N SER A 180 -6.81 0.76 -10.38
CA SER A 180 -7.23 2.14 -10.65
C SER A 180 -6.06 3.13 -10.78
N LYS A 181 -4.90 2.80 -10.22
CA LYS A 181 -3.64 3.57 -10.32
C LYS A 181 -2.60 2.86 -11.17
N THR A 182 -3.02 2.18 -12.24
CA THR A 182 -2.11 1.51 -13.16
C THR A 182 -1.36 2.54 -14.02
N ASP A 183 -0.37 3.21 -13.43
CA ASP A 183 0.60 3.99 -14.19
C ASP A 183 1.66 3.04 -14.75
N LEU A 184 1.71 2.92 -16.07
CA LEU A 184 2.79 2.22 -16.74
C LEU A 184 4.10 2.94 -16.40
N LEU A 185 4.99 2.28 -15.67
CA LEU A 185 6.38 2.73 -15.52
C LEU A 185 7.07 2.57 -16.87
N ILE A 186 6.93 3.59 -17.72
CA ILE A 186 7.61 3.64 -19.01
C ILE A 186 9.09 3.84 -18.71
N SER A 187 9.89 2.80 -18.98
CA SER A 187 11.35 2.86 -18.88
C SER A 187 11.88 4.13 -19.55
N ILE A 188 12.83 4.80 -18.90
CA ILE A 188 13.48 6.02 -19.39
C ILE A 188 14.12 5.79 -20.78
N TYR A 189 14.49 4.54 -21.09
CA TYR A 189 15.08 4.13 -22.36
C TYR A 189 14.06 3.85 -23.47
N ASN A 190 12.76 3.90 -23.19
CA ASN A 190 11.70 3.63 -24.16
C ASN A 190 11.28 4.94 -24.86
N THR A 191 12.14 5.40 -25.77
CA THR A 191 12.06 6.70 -26.46
C THR A 191 10.80 6.88 -27.32
N THR A 192 10.15 5.79 -27.74
CA THR A 192 8.93 5.81 -28.57
C THR A 192 7.64 6.00 -27.77
N ARG A 193 7.64 5.71 -26.46
CA ARG A 193 6.42 5.70 -25.62
C ARG A 193 6.43 6.76 -24.52
N ASN A 194 7.62 7.24 -24.13
CA ASN A 194 7.76 8.25 -23.09
C ASN A 194 7.78 9.66 -23.70
N GLU A 195 6.60 10.26 -23.88
CA GLU A 195 6.48 11.65 -24.37
C GLU A 195 7.25 12.65 -23.50
N THR A 196 7.35 12.39 -22.20
CA THR A 196 8.14 13.22 -21.28
C THR A 196 9.64 13.09 -21.53
N ALA A 197 10.15 11.88 -21.77
CA ALA A 197 11.56 11.70 -22.16
C ALA A 197 11.84 12.28 -23.56
N HIS A 198 10.90 12.15 -24.50
CA HIS A 198 11.02 12.80 -25.81
C HIS A 198 11.01 14.32 -25.68
N ASN A 199 10.16 14.89 -24.82
CA ASN A 199 10.11 16.33 -24.56
C ASN A 199 11.38 16.80 -23.84
N ILE A 200 11.87 16.05 -22.84
CA ILE A 200 13.14 16.35 -22.17
C ILE A 200 14.31 16.23 -23.14
N GLU A 201 14.36 15.22 -24.01
CA GLU A 201 15.43 15.07 -25.00
C GLU A 201 15.33 16.14 -26.09
N LYS A 202 14.12 16.53 -26.51
CA LYS A 202 13.90 17.68 -27.41
C LYS A 202 14.27 19.00 -26.74
N GLU A 203 13.93 19.21 -25.48
CA GLU A 203 14.28 20.39 -24.69
C GLU A 203 15.77 20.44 -24.38
N CYS A 204 16.41 19.30 -24.09
CA CYS A 204 17.85 19.17 -23.92
C CYS A 204 18.55 19.44 -25.25
N LYS A 205 18.13 18.83 -26.37
CA LYS A 205 18.67 19.14 -27.70
C LYS A 205 18.36 20.56 -28.15
N ALA A 206 17.23 21.15 -27.75
CA ALA A 206 16.89 22.54 -28.04
C ALA A 206 17.69 23.51 -27.16
N ASN A 207 17.91 23.19 -25.88
CA ASN A 207 18.78 23.94 -24.98
C ASN A 207 20.25 23.80 -25.37
N GLU A 208 20.70 22.62 -25.81
CA GLU A 208 22.03 22.39 -26.37
C GLU A 208 22.18 23.16 -27.68
N LYS A 209 21.19 23.16 -28.59
CA LYS A 209 21.21 24.01 -29.80
C LYS A 209 21.08 25.50 -29.48
N GLN A 210 20.41 25.89 -28.40
CA GLN A 210 20.37 27.27 -27.90
C GLN A 210 21.65 27.66 -27.14
N GLN A 211 22.38 26.70 -26.56
CA GLN A 211 23.69 26.88 -25.95
C GLN A 211 24.81 26.85 -27.01
N GLU A 212 24.67 26.08 -28.09
CA GLU A 212 25.58 26.03 -29.25
C GLU A 212 25.38 27.25 -30.17
N LYS A 213 24.17 27.81 -30.19
CA LYS A 213 24.03 29.25 -30.39
C LYS A 213 24.52 29.96 -29.13
N GLU A 214 25.80 29.79 -28.78
CA GLU A 214 26.48 30.68 -27.86
C GLU A 214 26.25 32.08 -28.43
N LEU A 215 25.22 32.76 -27.89
CA LEU A 215 24.97 34.18 -28.09
C LEU A 215 26.33 34.82 -27.95
N ASP A 216 26.87 35.31 -29.07
CA ASP A 216 28.21 35.87 -29.14
C ASP A 216 28.34 36.87 -27.99
N LEU A 217 28.99 36.44 -26.89
CA LEU A 217 28.96 37.12 -25.60
C LEU A 217 29.55 38.53 -25.72
N LEU A 218 30.28 38.76 -26.82
CA LEU A 218 30.94 40.00 -27.18
C LEU A 218 30.13 40.84 -28.17
N ALA A 219 29.18 40.28 -28.93
CA ALA A 219 28.38 41.01 -29.92
C ALA A 219 27.66 42.27 -29.36
N PRO A 220 26.99 42.23 -28.18
CA PRO A 220 26.35 43.43 -27.63
C PRO A 220 27.34 44.47 -27.10
N PHE A 221 28.61 44.11 -26.85
CA PHE A 221 29.66 45.05 -26.44
C PHE A 221 30.42 45.62 -27.65
N GLN A 222 30.61 44.81 -28.70
CA GLN A 222 31.15 45.24 -30.00
C GLN A 222 30.26 46.30 -30.66
N GLY A 223 28.93 46.15 -30.55
CA GLY A 223 27.97 47.14 -31.05
C GLY A 223 28.03 48.50 -30.33
N ARG A 224 28.42 48.53 -29.04
CA ARG A 224 28.54 49.79 -28.26
C ARG A 224 29.82 50.57 -28.57
N LEU A 225 30.88 49.90 -29.03
CA LEU A 225 32.17 50.52 -29.38
C LEU A 225 32.27 50.97 -30.85
N GLY A 226 31.32 50.57 -31.70
CA GLY A 226 31.22 51.06 -33.08
C GLY A 226 32.40 50.74 -33.99
N LYS A 227 33.25 49.74 -33.67
CA LYS A 227 34.43 49.36 -34.47
C LYS A 227 34.53 47.85 -34.64
N THR A 228 34.49 47.39 -35.90
CA THR A 228 34.39 45.98 -36.27
C THR A 228 35.71 45.33 -36.68
N GLU A 229 36.78 46.09 -36.98
CA GLU A 229 37.90 45.53 -37.74
C GLU A 229 39.32 45.71 -37.15
N SER A 230 39.56 46.61 -36.19
CA SER A 230 40.86 46.68 -35.49
C SER A 230 40.70 47.10 -34.03
N LEU A 231 40.73 46.11 -33.13
CA LEU A 231 40.76 46.34 -31.69
C LEU A 231 42.16 46.77 -31.26
N THR A 232 42.27 47.95 -30.65
CA THR A 232 43.50 48.36 -29.96
C THR A 232 43.65 47.54 -28.67
N GLN A 233 44.87 47.35 -28.17
CA GLN A 233 45.13 46.64 -26.91
C GLN A 233 44.30 47.19 -25.72
N GLN A 234 44.12 48.51 -25.69
CA GLN A 234 43.32 49.20 -24.68
C GLN A 234 41.81 48.92 -24.82
N ASP A 235 41.30 48.86 -26.05
CA ASP A 235 39.88 48.60 -26.33
C ASP A 235 39.50 47.15 -25.96
N ALA A 236 40.39 46.19 -26.21
CA ALA A 236 40.20 44.79 -25.84
C ALA A 236 40.17 44.59 -24.30
N LEU A 237 41.03 45.32 -23.58
CA LEU A 237 41.04 45.34 -22.11
C LEU A 237 39.78 45.98 -21.54
N GLN A 238 39.31 47.09 -22.12
CA GLN A 238 38.06 47.75 -21.73
C GLN A 238 36.85 46.83 -21.95
N LEU A 239 36.74 46.19 -23.12
CA LEU A 239 35.68 45.21 -23.41
C LEU A 239 35.63 44.06 -22.41
N LYS A 240 36.80 43.49 -22.10
CA LYS A 240 36.88 42.40 -21.12
C LYS A 240 36.42 42.86 -19.74
N THR A 241 36.86 44.03 -19.30
CA THR A 241 36.50 44.55 -17.96
C THR A 241 35.02 44.90 -17.86
N GLU A 242 34.43 45.50 -18.90
CA GLU A 242 33.00 45.78 -18.97
C GLU A 242 32.13 44.52 -19.00
N CYS A 243 32.50 43.54 -19.83
CA CYS A 243 31.78 42.26 -19.92
C CYS A 243 31.78 41.52 -18.57
N LEU A 244 32.94 41.44 -17.91
CA LEU A 244 33.05 40.82 -16.58
C LEU A 244 32.27 41.59 -15.52
N LYS A 245 32.28 42.94 -15.58
CA LYS A 245 31.52 43.79 -14.66
C LYS A 245 30.02 43.59 -14.82
N GLU A 246 29.51 43.58 -16.05
CA GLU A 246 28.08 43.38 -16.34
C GLU A 246 27.65 41.96 -15.93
N TYR A 247 28.47 40.95 -16.20
CA TYR A 247 28.20 39.57 -15.76
C TYR A 247 28.17 39.43 -14.23
N LYS A 248 29.12 40.08 -13.53
CA LYS A 248 29.12 40.14 -12.06
C LYS A 248 27.85 40.80 -11.53
N GLN A 249 27.41 41.91 -12.13
CA GLN A 249 26.17 42.58 -11.76
C GLN A 249 24.95 41.68 -11.99
N GLN A 250 24.89 40.94 -13.10
CA GLN A 250 23.82 39.98 -13.36
C GLN A 250 23.76 38.86 -12.30
N LEU A 251 24.91 38.31 -11.91
CA LEU A 251 24.99 37.32 -10.83
C LEU A 251 24.49 37.90 -9.49
N ILE A 252 24.89 39.13 -9.16
CA ILE A 252 24.41 39.83 -7.95
C ILE A 252 22.90 40.06 -8.01
N ASN A 253 22.39 40.58 -9.13
CA ASN A 253 20.96 40.84 -9.32
C ASN A 253 20.14 39.56 -9.19
N LYS A 254 20.63 38.44 -9.71
CA LYS A 254 19.99 37.14 -9.58
C LYS A 254 19.95 36.66 -8.12
N ALA A 255 21.03 36.82 -7.38
CA ALA A 255 21.06 36.52 -5.95
C ALA A 255 20.07 37.39 -5.16
N ASN A 256 20.06 38.70 -5.42
CA ASN A 256 19.15 39.66 -4.79
C ASN A 256 17.68 39.36 -5.11
N PHE A 257 17.38 38.92 -6.34
CA PHE A 257 16.03 38.53 -6.73
C PHE A 257 15.55 37.29 -5.98
N ILE A 258 16.40 36.27 -5.85
CA ILE A 258 16.08 35.06 -5.06
C ILE A 258 15.88 35.43 -3.58
N GLN A 259 16.77 36.26 -3.04
CA GLN A 259 16.69 36.76 -1.66
C GLN A 259 15.39 37.54 -1.42
N SER A 260 15.02 38.46 -2.32
CA SER A 260 13.78 39.23 -2.20
C SER A 260 12.54 38.35 -2.21
N ARG A 261 12.51 37.29 -3.03
CA ARG A 261 11.40 36.32 -3.00
C ARG A 261 11.36 35.52 -1.70
N PHE A 262 12.53 35.12 -1.19
CA PHE A 262 12.64 34.44 0.10
C PHE A 262 12.08 35.30 1.23
N GLU A 263 12.46 36.58 1.29
CA GLU A 263 11.96 37.53 2.29
C GLU A 263 10.45 37.77 2.17
N LYS A 264 9.93 37.88 0.95
CA LYS A 264 8.48 38.03 0.72
C LYS A 264 7.69 36.84 1.26
N GLU A 265 8.11 35.62 0.94
CA GLU A 265 7.46 34.39 1.44
C GLU A 265 7.54 34.29 2.98
N MET A 266 8.67 34.67 3.58
CA MET A 266 8.82 34.74 5.04
C MET A 266 7.84 35.74 5.68
N VAL A 267 7.70 36.94 5.10
CA VAL A 267 6.79 37.98 5.60
C VAL A 267 5.32 37.55 5.44
N GLU A 268 4.96 36.91 4.33
CA GLU A 268 3.60 36.38 4.12
C GLU A 268 3.24 35.29 5.12
N LEU A 269 4.16 34.35 5.37
CA LEU A 269 3.99 33.31 6.39
C LEU A 269 3.80 33.93 7.78
N GLN A 270 4.63 34.91 8.15
CA GLN A 270 4.53 35.58 9.45
C GLN A 270 3.20 36.34 9.61
N LYS A 271 2.72 37.01 8.56
CA LYS A 271 1.39 37.67 8.56
C LYS A 271 0.26 36.67 8.78
N LYS A 272 0.34 35.50 8.14
CA LYS A 272 -0.66 34.42 8.28
C LYS A 272 -0.63 33.79 9.68
N GLN A 273 0.55 33.64 10.28
CA GLN A 273 0.69 33.20 11.67
C GLN A 273 0.06 34.20 12.66
N LEU A 274 0.31 35.49 12.48
CA LEU A 274 -0.31 36.54 13.32
C LEU A 274 -1.82 36.61 13.15
N TRP A 275 -2.32 36.41 11.92
CA TRP A 275 -3.75 36.31 11.65
C TRP A 275 -4.37 35.12 12.39
N TYR A 276 -3.75 33.95 12.31
CA TYR A 276 -4.22 32.74 13.01
C TYR A 276 -4.27 32.94 14.53
N GLN A 277 -3.23 33.53 15.13
CA GLN A 277 -3.20 33.86 16.56
C GLN A 277 -4.34 34.79 17.01
N ARG A 278 -4.79 35.71 16.13
CA ARG A 278 -5.88 36.64 16.42
C ARG A 278 -7.27 36.02 16.20
N SER A 279 -7.40 35.13 15.23
CA SER A 279 -8.66 34.52 14.81
C SER A 279 -8.92 33.14 15.44
N GLN A 280 -8.07 32.69 16.37
CA GLN A 280 -8.10 31.36 16.99
C GLN A 280 -9.42 31.03 17.72
N LEU A 281 -10.13 32.04 18.24
CA LEU A 281 -11.40 31.85 18.96
C LEU A 281 -12.63 31.85 18.04
N THR A 282 -12.46 32.20 16.76
CA THR A 282 -13.55 32.39 15.79
C THR A 282 -13.45 31.46 14.58
N LEU A 283 -12.51 30.51 14.58
CA LEU A 283 -12.18 29.70 13.41
C LEU A 283 -13.05 28.44 13.31
N SER A 284 -13.49 28.11 12.08
CA SER A 284 -14.11 26.82 11.76
C SER A 284 -13.04 25.73 11.59
N THR A 285 -13.45 24.46 11.75
CA THR A 285 -12.58 23.30 11.51
C THR A 285 -12.01 23.26 10.08
N GLU A 286 -12.78 23.72 9.08
CA GLU A 286 -12.32 23.83 7.68
C GLU A 286 -11.23 24.90 7.49
N ASP A 287 -11.32 26.01 8.22
CA ASP A 287 -10.34 27.10 8.15
C ASP A 287 -9.00 26.71 8.80
N GLU A 288 -9.05 25.85 9.84
CA GLU A 288 -7.85 25.27 10.47
C GLU A 288 -7.09 24.37 9.48
N GLU A 289 -7.81 23.50 8.76
CA GLU A 289 -7.20 22.64 7.74
C GLU A 289 -6.57 23.44 6.60
N ASN A 290 -7.24 24.49 6.14
CA ASN A 290 -6.73 25.37 5.09
C ASN A 290 -5.48 26.14 5.54
N TYR A 291 -5.43 26.57 6.81
CA TYR A 291 -4.25 27.19 7.39
C TYR A 291 -3.06 26.21 7.45
N LEU A 292 -3.29 24.97 7.91
CA LEU A 292 -2.24 23.95 7.98
C LEU A 292 -1.64 23.65 6.60
N LYS A 293 -2.49 23.50 5.57
CA LYS A 293 -2.05 23.31 4.17
C LYS A 293 -1.22 24.50 3.67
N TYR A 294 -1.66 25.73 3.96
CA TYR A 294 -0.91 26.92 3.59
C TYR A 294 0.47 26.98 4.27
N CYS A 295 0.55 26.62 5.55
CA CYS A 295 1.81 26.58 6.29
C CYS A 295 2.78 25.55 5.70
N THR A 296 2.32 24.34 5.35
CA THR A 296 3.17 23.33 4.73
C THR A 296 3.72 23.78 3.39
N ASP A 297 2.88 24.39 2.54
CA ASP A 297 3.27 24.87 1.22
C ASP A 297 4.25 26.05 1.30
N ALA A 298 3.99 27.00 2.20
CA ALA A 298 4.87 28.14 2.43
C ALA A 298 6.26 27.68 2.93
N MET A 299 6.31 26.75 3.90
CA MET A 299 7.58 26.19 4.39
C MET A 299 8.36 25.49 3.27
N PHE A 300 7.68 24.73 2.41
CA PHE A 300 8.31 24.10 1.25
C PHE A 300 8.93 25.13 0.29
N ARG A 301 8.17 26.18 -0.07
CA ARG A 301 8.66 27.27 -0.96
C ARG A 301 9.87 27.98 -0.35
N ILE A 302 9.84 28.29 0.95
CA ILE A 302 10.95 28.90 1.69
C ILE A 302 12.18 28.00 1.64
N HIS A 303 12.02 26.69 1.87
CA HIS A 303 13.12 25.73 1.81
C HIS A 303 13.77 25.67 0.42
N VAL A 304 12.96 25.60 -0.64
CA VAL A 304 13.45 25.60 -2.04
C VAL A 304 14.21 26.89 -2.36
N LEU A 305 13.71 28.05 -1.93
CA LEU A 305 14.37 29.34 -2.15
C LEU A 305 15.72 29.41 -1.40
N LYS A 306 15.77 28.93 -0.16
CA LYS A 306 17.01 28.83 0.62
C LYS A 306 18.06 27.94 -0.07
N LEU A 307 17.64 26.77 -0.56
CA LEU A 307 18.52 25.84 -1.27
C LEU A 307 19.03 26.46 -2.58
N ARG A 308 18.15 27.10 -3.36
CA ARG A 308 18.52 27.80 -4.60
C ARG A 308 19.53 28.92 -4.34
N LEU A 309 19.36 29.68 -3.26
CA LEU A 309 20.29 30.73 -2.88
C LEU A 309 21.66 30.16 -2.50
N SER A 310 21.71 29.07 -1.72
CA SER A 310 22.98 28.39 -1.36
C SER A 310 23.72 27.91 -2.61
N ARG A 311 23.02 27.18 -3.49
CA ARG A 311 23.60 26.70 -4.76
C ARG A 311 24.08 27.85 -5.65
N HIS A 312 23.36 28.97 -5.68
CA HIS A 312 23.80 30.15 -6.43
C HIS A 312 25.07 30.75 -5.83
N LYS A 313 25.19 30.83 -4.50
CA LYS A 313 26.41 31.32 -3.83
C LYS A 313 27.64 30.45 -4.14
N GLU A 314 27.46 29.13 -4.22
CA GLU A 314 28.53 28.19 -4.56
C GLU A 314 28.89 28.23 -6.05
N THR A 315 27.91 28.30 -6.95
CA THR A 315 28.15 28.18 -8.41
C THR A 315 28.48 29.50 -9.10
N ALA A 316 28.04 30.65 -8.57
CA ALA A 316 28.33 31.97 -9.12
C ALA A 316 29.84 32.27 -9.29
N PRO A 317 30.73 32.03 -8.30
CA PRO A 317 32.16 32.28 -8.48
C PRO A 317 32.77 31.37 -9.55
N LEU A 318 32.35 30.09 -9.61
CA LEU A 318 32.83 29.15 -10.62
C LEU A 318 32.44 29.60 -12.03
N LYS A 319 31.21 30.10 -12.22
CA LYS A 319 30.75 30.64 -13.50
C LYS A 319 31.48 31.91 -13.90
N TYR A 320 31.78 32.77 -12.94
CA TYR A 320 32.58 33.97 -13.18
C TYR A 320 34.00 33.63 -13.65
N LEU A 321 34.67 32.69 -12.97
CA LEU A 321 36.00 32.20 -13.36
C LEU A 321 35.97 31.53 -14.73
N ALA A 322 34.97 30.69 -15.01
CA ALA A 322 34.82 30.04 -16.30
C ALA A 322 34.63 31.06 -17.45
N LEU A 323 33.87 32.14 -17.21
CA LEU A 323 33.74 33.23 -18.19
C LEU A 323 35.06 33.97 -18.39
N GLU A 324 35.81 34.23 -17.31
CA GLU A 324 37.12 34.87 -17.39
C GLU A 324 38.11 34.04 -18.22
N GLU A 325 38.13 32.71 -18.03
CA GLU A 325 38.94 31.80 -18.84
C GLU A 325 38.49 31.77 -20.30
N LYS A 326 37.18 31.74 -20.56
CA LYS A 326 36.62 31.80 -21.93
C LYS A 326 37.02 33.09 -22.63
N LEU A 327 36.97 34.24 -21.95
CA LEU A 327 37.39 35.53 -22.51
C LEU A 327 38.90 35.58 -22.78
N LYS A 328 39.74 34.94 -21.96
CA LYS A 328 41.19 34.81 -22.20
C LYS A 328 41.51 33.94 -23.41
N ARG A 329 40.74 32.86 -23.64
CA ARG A 329 40.93 31.94 -24.77
C ARG A 329 40.28 32.41 -26.07
N HIS A 330 39.51 33.50 -26.05
CA HIS A 330 38.76 33.95 -27.20
C HIS A 330 39.69 34.52 -28.30
N PRO A 331 39.61 34.05 -29.56
CA PRO A 331 40.60 34.33 -30.61
C PRO A 331 40.74 35.82 -30.99
N LYS A 332 39.69 36.63 -30.76
CA LYS A 332 39.72 38.10 -30.98
C LYS A 332 40.34 38.88 -29.82
N LEU A 333 40.34 38.33 -28.60
CA LEU A 333 40.86 39.00 -27.40
C LEU A 333 42.27 38.49 -27.04
N ALA A 334 42.55 37.20 -27.27
CA ALA A 334 43.85 36.57 -27.03
C ALA A 334 45.00 37.13 -27.87
N LYS A 335 44.70 37.83 -28.98
CA LYS A 335 45.72 38.53 -29.79
C LYS A 335 46.18 39.86 -29.17
N HIS A 336 45.44 40.37 -28.19
CA HIS A 336 45.60 41.71 -27.62
C HIS A 336 45.63 41.71 -26.08
N LEU A 337 45.47 40.54 -25.43
CA LEU A 337 45.56 40.30 -23.98
C LEU A 337 46.76 39.42 -23.69
#